data_AF-A0A4U6N400-F1
#
_entry.id   AF-A0A4U6N400-F1
#
_cell.length_a   1.000
_cell.length_b   1.000
_cell.length_c   1.000
_cell.angle_alpha   90.00
_cell.angle_beta   90.00
_cell.angle_gamma   90.00
#
_symmetry.space_group_name_H-M   'P 1'
#
loop_
_entity.id
_entity.type
_entity.pdbx_description
1 polymer ?
#
loop_
_entity_poly.entity_id
_entity_poly.type
_entity_poly.pdbx_seq_one_letter_code
_entity_poly.pdbx_strand_id
1 'polypeptide(L)'
;MPTLPVRSSLVVAVVTLLAFCVTGCSTGPVLGLLQQEQSDQDIPTIRTDLDGVDLGSTRFLAQRDGVEYFAATPEPGSGSDAVCLLVEEGIGVGLECAPLERGTAGATIRDSRVTAVLLPDDIDRDALRDEGFELLHPNLAIRPADAG
;
A
#
# COMPACT_ATOMS: atom_id res chain seq x y z
N MET A 1 72.40 39.99 -10.25
CA MET A 1 71.05 40.11 -9.65
C MET A 1 70.93 39.03 -8.58
N PRO A 2 70.74 39.40 -7.31
CA PRO A 2 70.82 38.51 -6.17
C PRO A 2 69.56 37.65 -5.97
N THR A 3 69.78 36.40 -5.59
CA THR A 3 68.82 35.42 -5.09
C THR A 3 68.42 35.72 -3.65
N LEU A 4 67.13 35.63 -3.32
CA LEU A 4 66.63 35.54 -1.94
C LEU A 4 65.64 34.36 -1.81
N PRO A 5 65.84 33.46 -0.83
CA PRO A 5 64.91 32.42 -0.45
C PRO A 5 64.13 32.83 0.81
N VAL A 6 62.84 32.51 0.90
CA VAL A 6 62.14 32.40 2.19
C VAL A 6 61.11 31.28 2.11
N ARG A 7 61.40 30.21 2.83
CA ARG A 7 60.44 29.21 3.29
C ARG A 7 59.65 29.85 4.43
N SER A 8 58.32 29.87 4.33
CA SER A 8 57.45 30.05 5.49
C SER A 8 56.25 29.12 5.36
N SER A 9 56.25 28.14 6.25
CA SER A 9 55.17 27.18 6.50
C SER A 9 53.84 27.87 6.72
N LEU A 10 52.78 27.33 6.12
CA LEU A 10 51.43 27.53 6.62
C LEU A 10 50.70 26.19 6.61
N VAL A 11 50.91 25.44 7.69
CA VAL A 11 50.04 24.34 8.10
C VAL A 11 48.80 25.00 8.69
N VAL A 12 47.66 24.90 8.00
CA VAL A 12 46.34 25.13 8.58
C VAL A 12 45.54 23.86 8.41
N ALA A 13 45.39 23.16 9.53
CA ALA A 13 44.42 22.11 9.74
C ALA A 13 43.11 22.76 10.22
N VAL A 14 42.00 22.58 9.49
CA VAL A 14 40.61 22.75 9.98
C VAL A 14 39.73 21.86 9.09
N VAL A 15 39.42 20.63 9.51
CA VAL A 15 38.17 20.23 10.18
C VAL A 15 36.96 20.22 9.22
N THR A 16 36.62 19.01 8.78
CA THR A 16 35.27 18.41 8.82
C THR A 16 34.09 19.24 8.32
N LEU A 17 33.58 18.88 7.13
CA LEU A 17 32.13 18.84 6.92
C LEU A 17 31.78 17.59 6.09
N LEU A 18 31.58 16.48 6.81
CA LEU A 18 30.70 15.40 6.37
C LEU A 18 29.32 16.03 6.15
N ALA A 19 28.98 16.32 4.90
CA ALA A 19 27.59 16.58 4.53
C ALA A 19 26.85 15.24 4.55
N PHE A 20 26.45 14.86 5.76
CA PHE A 20 25.39 13.92 6.06
C PHE A 20 24.11 14.42 5.36
N CYS A 21 23.88 14.03 4.11
CA CYS A 21 22.53 13.97 3.58
C CYS A 21 21.90 12.69 4.11
N VAL A 22 21.47 12.79 5.37
CA VAL A 22 20.60 11.82 6.03
C VAL A 22 19.40 11.60 5.11
N THR A 23 19.36 10.40 4.54
CA THR A 23 18.16 9.59 4.33
C THR A 23 16.85 10.34 4.61
N GLY A 24 16.31 10.97 3.56
CA GLY A 24 14.87 11.14 3.49
C GLY A 24 14.28 9.74 3.33
N CYS A 25 14.08 9.03 4.44
CA CYS A 25 13.10 7.95 4.49
C CYS A 25 11.76 8.63 4.24
N SER A 26 11.40 8.88 2.97
CA SER A 26 10.02 9.12 2.63
C SER A 26 9.34 7.80 2.92
N THR A 27 8.78 7.74 4.13
CA THR A 27 7.79 6.77 4.57
C THR A 27 6.66 6.86 3.54
N GLY A 28 6.79 6.10 2.45
CA GLY A 28 5.90 6.16 1.31
C GLY A 28 4.46 5.83 1.73
N PRO A 29 3.50 5.87 0.81
CA PRO A 29 2.19 5.29 1.09
C PRO A 29 2.31 3.85 1.62
N VAL A 30 1.39 3.45 2.51
CA VAL A 30 1.26 2.04 2.92
C VAL A 30 0.73 1.19 1.75
N LEU A 31 -0.09 1.81 0.90
CA LEU A 31 -0.64 1.23 -0.32
C LEU A 31 -0.44 2.19 -1.50
N GLY A 32 0.62 1.95 -2.27
CA GLY A 32 1.02 2.71 -3.45
C GLY A 32 -0.07 2.81 -4.51
N LEU A 33 -0.87 1.75 -4.64
CA LEU A 33 -1.96 1.63 -5.60
C LEU A 33 -2.94 2.82 -5.54
N LEU A 34 -3.28 3.30 -4.34
CA LEU A 34 -4.27 4.36 -4.15
C LEU A 34 -3.79 5.76 -4.57
N GLN A 35 -2.51 5.97 -4.89
CA GLN A 35 -2.03 7.24 -5.47
C GLN A 35 -2.04 7.25 -7.00
N GLN A 36 -2.27 6.11 -7.64
CA GLN A 36 -2.36 6.05 -9.09
C GLN A 36 -3.62 6.78 -9.54
N GLU A 37 -3.67 7.30 -10.77
CA GLU A 37 -4.91 7.85 -11.32
C GLU A 37 -5.95 6.74 -11.50
N GLN A 38 -7.23 7.08 -11.29
CA GLN A 38 -8.32 6.14 -11.54
C GLN A 38 -8.49 5.91 -13.05
N SER A 39 -8.67 4.64 -13.43
CA SER A 39 -8.99 4.19 -14.77
C SER A 39 -10.42 3.64 -14.85
N ASP A 40 -10.90 3.32 -16.06
CA ASP A 40 -12.25 2.77 -16.25
C ASP A 40 -12.46 1.42 -15.54
N GLN A 41 -11.41 0.61 -15.38
CA GLN A 41 -11.48 -0.68 -14.68
C GLN A 41 -11.63 -0.52 -13.16
N ASP A 42 -11.26 0.64 -12.64
CA ASP A 42 -11.30 0.93 -11.20
C ASP A 42 -12.68 1.38 -10.72
N ILE A 43 -13.66 1.43 -11.63
CA ILE A 43 -15.02 1.86 -11.34
C ILE A 43 -15.86 0.63 -10.99
N PRO A 44 -16.33 0.48 -9.74
CA PRO A 44 -17.20 -0.62 -9.34
C PRO A 44 -18.48 -0.64 -10.18
N THR A 45 -18.91 -1.85 -10.57
CA THR A 45 -20.13 -2.03 -11.35
C THR A 45 -21.37 -1.80 -10.49
N ILE A 46 -21.31 -2.21 -9.22
CA ILE A 46 -22.40 -2.16 -8.26
C ILE A 46 -22.10 -1.03 -7.27
N ARG A 47 -22.87 0.05 -7.36
CA ARG A 47 -22.65 1.26 -6.52
C ARG A 47 -23.61 1.37 -5.33
N THR A 48 -24.47 0.38 -5.14
CA THR A 48 -25.36 0.30 -3.99
C THR A 48 -24.58 -0.15 -2.76
N ASP A 49 -24.95 0.38 -1.59
CA ASP A 49 -24.38 -0.01 -0.29
C ASP A 49 -22.87 0.31 -0.14
N LEU A 50 -22.37 1.31 -0.88
CA LEU A 50 -21.00 1.83 -0.77
C LEU A 50 -20.92 3.15 0.01
N ASP A 51 -21.90 3.42 0.88
CA ASP A 51 -21.93 4.63 1.71
C ASP A 51 -20.67 4.70 2.59
N GLY A 52 -20.05 5.89 2.66
CA GLY A 52 -18.85 6.10 3.47
C GLY A 52 -17.53 5.71 2.79
N VAL A 53 -17.54 5.34 1.50
CA VAL A 53 -16.34 5.13 0.67
C VAL A 53 -16.21 6.22 -0.40
N ASP A 54 -14.99 6.71 -0.61
CA ASP A 54 -14.68 7.60 -1.71
C ASP A 54 -14.55 6.80 -3.03
N LEU A 55 -15.59 6.80 -3.85
CA LEU A 55 -15.61 6.07 -5.12
C LEU A 55 -14.55 6.56 -6.14
N GLY A 56 -14.01 7.78 -5.99
CA GLY A 56 -12.91 8.26 -6.84
C GLY A 56 -11.55 7.69 -6.45
N SER A 57 -11.44 7.19 -5.22
CA SER A 57 -10.23 6.55 -4.70
C SER A 57 -10.13 5.06 -5.04
N THR A 58 -11.20 4.46 -5.55
CA THR A 58 -11.28 3.02 -5.81
C THR A 58 -10.22 2.59 -6.81
N ARG A 59 -9.54 1.47 -6.55
CA ARG A 59 -8.58 0.84 -7.44
C ARG A 59 -8.86 -0.65 -7.53
N PHE A 60 -8.95 -1.16 -8.75
CA PHE A 60 -9.14 -2.56 -9.05
C PHE A 60 -7.89 -3.35 -8.65
N LEU A 61 -8.12 -4.47 -7.98
CA LEU A 61 -7.06 -5.38 -7.54
C LEU A 61 -7.01 -6.60 -8.46
N ALA A 62 -8.14 -7.30 -8.60
CA ALA A 62 -8.22 -8.52 -9.37
C ALA A 62 -9.68 -8.91 -9.65
N GLN A 63 -9.85 -9.86 -10.57
CA GLN A 63 -11.10 -10.57 -10.78
C GLN A 63 -10.83 -12.08 -10.77
N ARG A 64 -11.69 -12.84 -10.12
CA ARG A 64 -11.67 -14.31 -10.13
C ARG A 64 -13.09 -14.84 -10.07
N ASP A 65 -13.42 -15.77 -10.96
CA ASP A 65 -14.71 -16.48 -10.97
C ASP A 65 -15.94 -15.55 -10.95
N GLY A 66 -15.82 -14.39 -11.61
CA GLY A 66 -16.89 -13.38 -11.65
C GLY A 66 -17.00 -12.51 -10.38
N VAL A 67 -16.08 -12.65 -9.43
CA VAL A 67 -15.93 -11.78 -8.26
C VAL A 67 -14.85 -10.75 -8.54
N GLU A 68 -15.17 -9.47 -8.31
CA GLU A 68 -14.26 -8.34 -8.52
C GLU A 68 -13.82 -7.75 -7.18
N TYR A 69 -12.54 -7.45 -7.05
CA TYR A 69 -11.93 -6.99 -5.82
C TYR A 69 -11.35 -5.60 -6.03
N PHE A 70 -11.64 -4.69 -5.10
CA PHE A 70 -11.16 -3.32 -5.15
C PHE A 70 -10.63 -2.85 -3.80
N ALA A 71 -9.70 -1.90 -3.82
CA ALA A 71 -9.29 -1.13 -2.64
C ALA A 71 -9.82 0.30 -2.77
N ALA A 72 -10.22 0.94 -1.68
CA ALA A 72 -10.61 2.35 -1.68
C ALA A 72 -10.30 3.00 -0.33
N THR A 73 -10.24 4.33 -0.29
CA THR A 73 -10.26 5.07 0.97
C THR A 73 -11.69 5.37 1.41
N PRO A 74 -11.95 5.48 2.72
CA PRO A 74 -13.20 6.03 3.23
C PRO A 74 -13.44 7.45 2.71
N GLU A 75 -14.69 7.93 2.83
CA GLU A 75 -15.04 9.31 2.47
C GLU A 75 -14.15 10.33 3.20
N PRO A 76 -13.80 11.45 2.54
CA PRO A 76 -13.03 12.53 3.15
C PRO A 76 -13.72 13.05 4.42
N GLY A 77 -12.95 13.24 5.49
CA GLY A 77 -13.48 13.74 6.77
C GLY A 77 -13.93 12.66 7.76
N SER A 78 -13.86 11.38 7.38
CA SER A 78 -13.98 10.24 8.31
C SER A 78 -12.90 10.21 9.40
N GLY A 79 -11.75 10.85 9.15
CA GLY A 79 -10.64 10.95 10.10
C GLY A 79 -9.91 9.62 10.35
N SER A 80 -10.12 8.61 9.51
CA SER A 80 -9.48 7.30 9.65
C SER A 80 -8.39 7.09 8.60
N ASP A 81 -7.26 6.51 9.03
CA ASP A 81 -6.22 5.97 8.13
C ASP A 81 -6.58 4.57 7.61
N ALA A 82 -7.88 4.26 7.54
CA ALA A 82 -8.37 2.97 7.09
C ALA A 82 -8.30 2.85 5.57
N VAL A 83 -8.18 1.61 5.10
CA VAL A 83 -8.38 1.26 3.70
C VAL A 83 -9.47 0.20 3.62
N CYS A 84 -10.39 0.39 2.69
CA CYS A 84 -11.51 -0.48 2.46
C CYS A 84 -11.17 -1.53 1.40
N LEU A 85 -11.54 -2.77 1.69
CA LEU A 85 -11.63 -3.85 0.70
C LEU A 85 -13.09 -3.94 0.26
N LEU A 86 -13.32 -3.90 -1.05
CA LEU A 86 -14.62 -4.11 -1.68
C LEU A 86 -14.57 -5.41 -2.48
N VAL A 87 -15.62 -6.21 -2.36
CA VAL A 87 -15.78 -7.48 -3.07
C VAL A 87 -17.14 -7.47 -3.75
N GLU A 88 -17.15 -7.25 -5.06
CA GLU A 88 -18.37 -7.30 -5.86
C GLU A 88 -18.66 -8.73 -6.32
N GLU A 89 -19.86 -9.22 -6.01
CA GLU A 89 -20.33 -10.50 -6.50
C GLU A 89 -21.82 -10.43 -6.85
N GLY A 90 -22.14 -10.79 -8.10
CA GLY A 90 -23.52 -10.91 -8.56
C GLY A 90 -24.25 -9.56 -8.54
N ILE A 91 -25.02 -9.30 -7.47
CA ILE A 91 -25.81 -8.08 -7.30
C ILE A 91 -25.48 -7.31 -6.01
N GLY A 92 -24.48 -7.75 -5.24
CA GLY A 92 -24.10 -7.11 -3.98
C GLY A 92 -22.61 -6.83 -3.90
N VAL A 93 -22.25 -5.99 -2.92
CA VAL A 93 -20.86 -5.68 -2.60
C VAL A 93 -20.62 -5.95 -1.11
N GLY A 94 -19.62 -6.77 -0.81
CA GLY A 94 -19.04 -6.86 0.52
C GLY A 94 -18.06 -5.71 0.72
N LEU A 95 -18.17 -5.01 1.84
CA LEU A 95 -17.32 -3.86 2.16
C LEU A 95 -16.83 -3.99 3.59
N GLU A 96 -15.51 -3.90 3.77
CA GLU A 96 -14.85 -3.90 5.08
C GLU A 96 -13.73 -2.86 5.04
N CYS A 97 -13.69 -1.97 6.04
CA CYS A 97 -12.63 -0.99 6.18
C CYS A 97 -11.89 -1.22 7.48
N ALA A 98 -10.57 -1.32 7.41
CA ALA A 98 -9.72 -1.47 8.59
C ALA A 98 -8.45 -0.61 8.45
N PRO A 99 -7.80 -0.23 9.57
CA PRO A 99 -6.48 0.36 9.51
C PRO A 99 -5.53 -0.49 8.67
N LEU A 100 -4.77 0.15 7.79
CA LEU A 100 -3.74 -0.53 7.00
C LEU A 100 -2.37 -0.02 7.45
N GLU A 101 -1.64 -0.91 8.10
CA GLU A 101 -0.29 -0.62 8.61
C GLU A 101 0.76 -1.39 7.82
N ARG A 102 2.00 -0.89 7.86
CA ARG A 102 3.14 -1.54 7.22
C ARG A 102 3.39 -2.94 7.78
N GLY A 103 3.62 -3.90 6.88
CA GLY A 103 3.90 -5.29 7.22
C GLY A 103 2.73 -6.05 7.82
N THR A 104 1.56 -5.44 7.96
CA THR A 104 0.37 -6.05 8.59
C THR A 104 -0.80 -6.06 7.62
N ALA A 105 -1.44 -7.23 7.49
CA ALA A 105 -2.65 -7.37 6.69
C ALA A 105 -3.78 -6.45 7.20
N GLY A 106 -4.51 -5.82 6.28
CA GLY A 106 -5.59 -4.90 6.61
C GLY A 106 -6.97 -5.55 6.57
N ALA A 107 -7.91 -4.85 5.93
CA ALA A 107 -9.29 -5.28 5.79
C ALA A 107 -9.39 -6.73 5.27
N THR A 108 -10.25 -7.52 5.91
CA THR A 108 -10.44 -8.93 5.61
C THR A 108 -11.92 -9.22 5.45
N ILE A 109 -12.31 -9.74 4.29
CA ILE A 109 -13.69 -10.19 4.03
C ILE A 109 -13.68 -11.72 3.98
N ARG A 110 -14.60 -12.33 4.71
CA ARG A 110 -14.80 -13.78 4.74
C ARG A 110 -16.20 -14.09 4.26
N ASP A 111 -16.30 -14.88 3.20
CA ASP A 111 -17.55 -15.48 2.75
C ASP A 111 -17.52 -17.00 2.95
N SER A 112 -18.51 -17.71 2.40
CA SER A 112 -18.61 -19.17 2.51
C SER A 112 -17.60 -19.94 1.66
N ARG A 113 -16.86 -19.28 0.77
CA ARG A 113 -15.93 -19.89 -0.19
C ARG A 113 -14.50 -19.45 0.03
N VAL A 114 -14.27 -18.18 0.34
CA VAL A 114 -12.94 -17.57 0.42
C VAL A 114 -12.81 -16.59 1.59
N THR A 115 -11.58 -16.45 2.07
CA THR A 115 -11.11 -15.32 2.86
C THR A 115 -10.25 -14.45 1.95
N ALA A 116 -10.67 -13.21 1.72
CA ALA A 116 -9.91 -12.21 0.98
C ALA A 116 -9.30 -11.18 1.94
N VAL A 117 -8.05 -10.82 1.70
CA VAL A 117 -7.27 -9.95 2.58
C VAL A 117 -6.56 -8.89 1.77
N LEU A 118 -6.77 -7.62 2.16
CA LEU A 118 -6.04 -6.49 1.61
C LEU A 118 -4.65 -6.39 2.21
N LEU A 119 -3.65 -6.19 1.36
CA LEU A 119 -2.24 -6.23 1.76
C LEU A 119 -1.54 -4.88 1.53
N PRO A 120 -0.74 -4.41 2.51
CA PRO A 120 0.15 -3.28 2.29
C PRO A 120 1.27 -3.68 1.33
N ASP A 121 1.95 -2.68 0.74
CA ASP A 121 2.99 -2.93 -0.25
C ASP A 121 4.17 -3.74 0.29
N ASP A 122 4.48 -3.58 1.58
CA ASP A 122 5.64 -4.13 2.27
C ASP A 122 5.38 -5.42 3.05
N ILE A 123 4.19 -6.03 2.90
CA ILE A 123 3.89 -7.31 3.54
C ILE A 123 4.87 -8.42 3.11
N ASP A 124 5.22 -9.29 4.04
CA ASP A 124 5.87 -10.56 3.74
C ASP A 124 4.88 -11.50 3.04
N ARG A 125 5.02 -11.56 1.71
CA ARG A 125 4.17 -12.36 0.83
C ARG A 125 4.47 -13.86 0.90
N ASP A 126 5.67 -14.23 1.33
CA ASP A 126 6.04 -15.64 1.44
C ASP A 126 5.46 -16.24 2.71
N ALA A 127 5.44 -15.47 3.82
CA ALA A 127 4.72 -15.86 5.02
C ALA A 127 3.22 -16.13 4.75
N LEU A 128 2.55 -15.29 3.96
CA LEU A 128 1.15 -15.52 3.58
C LEU A 128 0.96 -16.79 2.75
N ARG A 129 1.89 -17.10 1.84
CA ARG A 129 1.83 -18.34 1.05
C ARG A 129 2.01 -19.57 1.95
N ASP A 130 2.90 -19.49 2.93
CA ASP A 130 3.09 -20.55 3.94
C ASP A 130 1.82 -20.76 4.78
N GLU A 131 1.00 -19.73 4.96
CA GLU A 131 -0.34 -19.78 5.59
C GLU A 131 -1.46 -20.25 4.64
N GLY A 132 -1.12 -20.65 3.41
CA GLY A 132 -2.06 -21.19 2.42
C GLY A 132 -2.80 -20.13 1.61
N PHE A 133 -2.37 -18.87 1.63
CA PHE A 133 -2.91 -17.84 0.75
C PHE A 133 -2.30 -17.91 -0.65
N GLU A 134 -3.17 -17.69 -1.64
CA GLU A 134 -2.80 -17.39 -3.01
C GLU A 134 -2.83 -15.87 -3.23
N LEU A 135 -1.83 -15.34 -3.95
CA LEU A 135 -1.80 -13.93 -4.31
C LEU A 135 -2.43 -13.70 -5.67
N LEU A 136 -3.53 -12.94 -5.67
CA LEU A 136 -4.20 -12.50 -6.89
C LEU A 136 -3.62 -11.20 -7.46
N HIS A 137 -3.15 -10.35 -6.57
CA HIS A 137 -2.57 -9.05 -6.87
C HIS A 137 -1.47 -8.78 -5.82
N PRO A 138 -0.47 -7.93 -6.09
CA PRO A 138 0.50 -7.52 -5.07
C PRO A 138 -0.13 -7.03 -3.76
N ASN A 139 -1.36 -6.52 -3.80
CA ASN A 139 -2.11 -6.01 -2.66
C ASN A 139 -3.35 -6.84 -2.29
N LEU A 140 -3.51 -8.06 -2.83
CA LEU A 140 -4.65 -8.93 -2.54
C LEU A 140 -4.21 -10.39 -2.42
N ALA A 141 -4.50 -10.97 -1.26
CA ALA A 141 -4.40 -12.41 -1.02
C ALA A 141 -5.79 -13.01 -0.82
N ILE A 142 -5.98 -14.25 -1.28
CA ILE A 142 -7.17 -15.04 -0.98
C ILE A 142 -6.80 -16.45 -0.54
N ARG A 143 -7.64 -17.08 0.27
CA ARG A 143 -7.57 -18.53 0.53
C ARG A 143 -8.96 -19.13 0.64
N PRO A 144 -9.14 -20.44 0.41
CA PRO A 144 -10.40 -21.12 0.66
C PRO A 144 -10.86 -20.95 2.12
N ALA A 145 -12.17 -20.79 2.32
CA ALA A 145 -12.75 -20.54 3.65
C ALA A 145 -12.58 -21.72 4.63
N ASP A 146 -12.40 -22.93 4.11
CA ASP A 146 -12.21 -24.18 4.84
C ASP A 146 -10.74 -24.52 5.14
N ALA A 147 -9.79 -23.68 4.69
CA ALA A 147 -8.35 -23.90 4.86
C ALA A 147 -7.81 -23.46 6.25
N GLY A 148 -8.66 -23.16 7.22
CA GLY A 148 -8.30 -22.57 8.53
C GLY A 148 -8.86 -23.30 9.73
#